data_AF-A0A924RFY9-F1
#
_entry.id   AF-A0A924RFY9-F1
#
_cell.length_a   1.000
_cell.length_b   1.000
_cell.length_c   1.000
_cell.angle_alpha   90.00
_cell.angle_beta   90.00
_cell.angle_gamma   90.00
#
_symmetry.space_group_name_H-M   'P 1'
#
loop_
_entity.id
_entity.type
_entity.pdbx_description
1 polymer ?
#
loop_
_entity_poly.entity_id
_entity_poly.type
_entity_poly.pdbx_seq_one_letter_code
_entity_poly.pdbx_strand_id
1 'polypeptide(L)' 'YGLLVLIEAVRQVQGRAGVRQVAGCDVAIAHGNGGVLSSQVTALLGSAATL' A
#
# COMPACT_ATOMS: atom_id res chain seq x y z
N TYR A 1 -7.61 3.57 10.60
CA TYR A 1 -6.52 4.28 9.90
C TYR A 1 -5.93 3.54 8.69
N GLY A 2 -6.18 2.23 8.49
CA GLY A 2 -5.54 1.47 7.40
C GLY A 2 -6.02 1.76 5.97
N LEU A 3 -7.26 2.21 5.76
CA LEU A 3 -7.85 2.32 4.41
C LEU A 3 -7.10 3.32 3.51
N LEU A 4 -6.74 4.49 4.03
CA LEU A 4 -6.04 5.51 3.25
C LEU A 4 -4.63 5.05 2.85
N VAL A 5 -3.94 4.35 3.75
CA VAL A 5 -2.62 3.75 3.50
C VAL A 5 -2.73 2.68 2.41
N LEU A 6 -3.76 1.84 2.47
CA LEU A 6 -4.02 0.82 1.45
C LEU A 6 -4.28 1.44 0.07
N ILE A 7 -5.12 2.48 -0.01
CA ILE A 7 -5.42 3.17 -1.27
C ILE A 7 -4.15 3.76 -1.89
N GLU A 8 -3.30 4.42 -1.09
CA GLU A 8 -2.05 4.97 -1.62
C GLU A 8 -1.09 3.87 -2.05
N ALA A 9 -0.93 2.79 -1.27
CA ALA A 9 -0.07 1.67 -1.65
C ALA A 9 -0.51 1.03 -2.99
N VAL A 10 -1.82 0.86 -3.20
CA VAL A 10 -2.35 0.38 -4.49
C VAL A 10 -2.06 1.37 -5.62
N ARG A 11 -2.25 2.67 -5.41
CA ARG A 11 -1.95 3.69 -6.42
C ARG A 11 -0.47 3.71 -6.79
N GLN A 12 0.43 3.52 -5.82
CA GLN A 12 1.87 3.46 -6.05
C GLN A 12 2.25 2.24 -6.90
N VAL A 13 1.77 1.05 -6.52
CA VAL A 13 1.99 -0.20 -7.29
C VAL A 13 1.40 -0.12 -8.70
N GLN A 14 0.30 0.61 -8.89
CA GLN A 14 -0.33 0.81 -10.20
C GLN A 14 0.30 1.91 -11.07
N GLY A 15 1.29 2.66 -10.57
CA GLY A 15 1.84 3.79 -11.33
C GLY A 15 0.89 5.00 -11.43
N ARG A 16 -0.07 5.14 -10.51
CA ARG A 16 -1.17 6.13 -10.55
C ARG A 16 -1.09 7.18 -9.43
N ALA A 17 0.06 7.32 -8.76
CA ALA A 17 0.20 8.27 -7.65
C ALA A 17 0.58 9.71 -8.08
N GLY A 18 0.63 9.99 -9.38
CA GLY A 18 0.89 11.34 -9.92
C GLY A 18 2.24 11.86 -9.48
N VAL A 19 2.29 13.11 -8.97
CA VAL A 19 3.55 13.73 -8.49
C VAL A 19 4.18 13.00 -7.30
N ARG A 20 3.44 12.13 -6.61
CA ARG A 20 3.94 11.32 -5.48
C ARG A 20 4.48 9.96 -5.90
N GLN A 21 4.46 9.64 -7.20
CA GLN A 21 4.84 8.33 -7.70
C GLN A 21 6.29 7.99 -7.33
N VAL A 22 6.46 6.88 -6.63
CA VAL A 22 7.77 6.26 -6.41
C VAL A 22 8.17 5.52 -7.68
N ALA A 23 9.37 5.82 -8.19
CA ALA A 23 9.90 5.20 -9.39
C ALA A 23 10.14 3.70 -9.16
N GLY A 24 9.66 2.85 -10.08
CA GLY A 24 9.83 1.40 -10.00
C GLY A 24 9.15 0.75 -8.78
N CYS A 25 8.01 1.28 -8.33
CA CYS A 25 7.27 0.68 -7.22
C CYS A 25 6.52 -0.58 -7.65
N ASP A 26 7.20 -1.73 -7.59
CA ASP A 26 6.61 -3.04 -7.90
C ASP A 26 6.07 -3.77 -6.67
N VAL A 27 6.46 -3.36 -5.46
CA VAL A 27 6.01 -3.94 -4.19
C VAL A 27 5.70 -2.83 -3.18
N ALA A 28 4.62 -2.98 -2.42
CA ALA A 28 4.29 -2.10 -1.31
C ALA A 28 3.72 -2.87 -0.10
N ILE A 29 3.98 -2.35 1.11
CA ILE A 29 3.36 -2.82 2.35
C ILE A 29 2.38 -1.76 2.85
N ALA A 30 1.16 -2.18 3.21
CA ALA A 30 0.19 -1.35 3.90
C ALA A 30 -0.13 -1.98 5.27
N HIS A 31 0.06 -1.20 6.34
CA HIS A 31 -0.24 -1.63 7.70
C HIS A 31 -1.34 -0.74 8.31
N GLY A 32 -2.31 -1.37 8.97
CA GLY A 32 -3.45 -0.72 9.58
C GLY A 32 -3.70 -1.20 11.00
N ASN A 33 -4.02 -0.23 11.86
CA ASN A 33 -4.43 -0.44 13.25
C ASN A 33 -5.90 -0.02 13.44
N GLY A 34 -6.63 -0.78 14.26
CA GLY A 34 -7.98 -0.49 14.75
C GLY A 34 -8.06 -0.46 16.29
N GLY A 35 -8.82 0.50 16.81
CA GLY A 35 -8.93 0.76 18.26
C GLY A 35 -7.63 1.31 18.85
N VAL A 36 -7.36 1.00 20.11
CA VAL A 36 -6.05 1.24 20.75
C VAL A 36 -5.29 -0.08 20.74
N LEU A 37 -4.52 -0.32 19.67
CA LEU A 37 -3.70 -1.53 19.49
C LEU A 37 -4.49 -2.87 19.48
N SER A 38 -5.80 -2.84 19.22
CA SER A 38 -6.67 -4.02 19.35
C SER A 38 -6.63 -4.94 18.13
N SER A 39 -6.58 -4.37 16.92
CA SER A 39 -6.57 -5.14 15.67
C SER A 39 -5.51 -4.63 14.72
N GLN A 40 -4.67 -5.53 14.21
CA GLN A 40 -3.62 -5.22 13.25
C GLN A 40 -3.86 -5.97 11.94
N VAL A 41 -3.67 -5.29 10.82
CA VAL A 41 -3.69 -5.91 9.50
C VAL A 41 -2.48 -5.41 8.72
N THR A 42 -1.76 -6.34 8.10
CA THR A 42 -0.65 -6.04 7.19
C THR A 42 -0.95 -6.69 5.86
N ALA A 43 -0.91 -5.91 4.78
CA ALA A 43 -1.06 -6.37 3.41
C ALA A 43 0.22 -6.13 2.62
N LEU A 44 0.63 -7.12 1.84
CA LEU A 44 1.69 -7.02 0.84
C LEU A 44 1.03 -6.96 -0.54
N LEU A 45 1.38 -5.96 -1.34
CA LEU A 45 0.85 -5.72 -2.68
C LEU A 45 2.00 -5.83 -3.68
N GLY A 46 1.80 -6.59 -4.76
CA GLY A 46 2.75 -6.76 -5.85
C GLY A 46 2.15 -6.37 -7.20
N SER A 47 2.98 -5.84 -8.10
CA SER A 47 2.63 -5.63 -9.51
C SER A 47 2.73 -6.95 -10.29
N ALA A 48 2.36 -6.94 -11.57
CA ALA A 48 2.56 -8.09 -12.43
C ALA A 48 4.05 -8.45 -12.63
N ALA A 49 4.98 -7.53 -12.35
CA ALA A 49 6.42 -7.77 -12.46
C ALA A 49 6.98 -8.66 -11.35
N THR A 50 6.17 -8.98 -10.32
CA THR A 50 6.59 -9.77 -9.16
C THR A 50 6.05 -11.20 -9.15
N LEU A 51 5.57 -11.68 -10.30
CA LEU A 51 5.12 -13.05 -10.54
C LEU A 51 6.21 -13.83 -11.29
#